data_AF-A0A537HMX6-F1
#
_entry.id   AF-A0A537HMX6-F1
#
_cell.length_a   1.000
_cell.length_b   1.000
_cell.length_c   1.000
_cell.angle_alpha   90.00
_cell.angle_beta   90.00
_cell.angle_gamma   90.00
#
_symmetry.space_group_name_H-M   'P 1'
#
loop_
_entity.id
_entity.type
_entity.pdbx_description
1 polymer ?
#
loop_
_entity_poly.entity_id
_entity_poly.type
_entity_poly.pdbx_seq_one_letter_code
_entity_poly.pdbx_strand_id
1 'polypeptide(L)'
;MESVANRKHRKTYDPVQPPQLPTFGTTPIVVHTLTIVFRLSRPRTWAFPVIGFLLGYALAGGAALFQMGLGLGVAALVTAATNIVNAYADRKEDTVNQPRRVFWLDQIGSSGAVTTSVFLYVLAVALGLFLGPLFLVVLAFGIFNSVFYSMPPFRFKARPLASLISFSGAVGLAFLSGVSIQGSLNLLNPVFWLVTYFMLTYGTVKNLPDYAGDRKAGTRTSATIFHSIKNAVSFSSIVLLTPYVLLLALVASGELATIYLADLIMLPILVFVLQGILKAKTSEKLEHLHTFGFFYAISFLLFTLVLTSATLQSLAIIIGVYLWILLVSRVNFDSRIESRDWERQKRKNP
;
A
#
# COMPACT_ATOMS: atom_id res chain seq x y z
N MET A 1 -59.02 19.33 19.79
CA MET A 1 -57.97 20.35 20.02
C MET A 1 -57.36 20.02 21.37
N GLU A 2 -56.09 19.66 21.56
CA GLU A 2 -54.88 19.63 20.75
C GLU A 2 -53.98 18.48 21.25
N SER A 3 -53.22 17.88 20.34
CA SER A 3 -52.21 16.86 20.65
C SER A 3 -50.94 17.51 21.18
N VAL A 4 -50.43 17.03 22.32
CA VAL A 4 -49.14 17.47 22.86
C VAL A 4 -48.02 16.76 22.10
N ALA A 5 -47.35 17.52 21.22
CA ALA A 5 -46.22 17.06 20.43
C ALA A 5 -44.97 16.81 21.31
N ASN A 6 -44.51 15.56 21.32
CA ASN A 6 -43.31 15.14 22.03
C ASN A 6 -42.05 15.56 21.24
N ARG A 7 -41.43 16.70 21.59
CA ARG A 7 -40.15 17.16 21.03
C ARG A 7 -39.00 16.29 21.57
N LYS A 8 -38.51 15.35 20.75
CA LYS A 8 -37.24 14.66 20.99
C LYS A 8 -36.08 15.66 21.02
N HIS A 9 -35.47 15.85 22.19
CA HIS A 9 -34.17 16.50 22.31
C HIS A 9 -33.12 15.73 21.50
N ARG A 10 -32.49 16.39 20.52
CA ARG A 10 -31.26 15.92 19.88
C ARG A 10 -30.16 15.89 20.95
N LYS A 11 -29.71 14.69 21.35
CA LYS A 11 -28.52 14.51 22.18
C LYS A 11 -27.32 15.15 21.45
N THR A 12 -26.78 16.20 22.07
CA THR A 12 -25.48 16.80 21.71
C THR A 12 -24.38 15.74 21.85
N TYR A 13 -23.46 15.76 20.89
CA TYR A 13 -22.35 14.84 20.77
C TYR A 13 -21.31 15.16 21.85
N ASP A 14 -21.21 14.36 22.91
CA ASP A 14 -20.09 14.48 23.86
C ASP A 14 -18.81 13.88 23.22
N PRO A 15 -17.70 14.64 23.15
CA PRO A 15 -16.44 14.08 22.67
C PRO A 15 -15.94 13.02 23.66
N VAL A 16 -15.77 11.79 23.15
CA VAL A 16 -15.24 10.63 23.87
C VAL A 16 -13.85 10.95 24.43
N GLN A 17 -13.67 10.81 25.74
CA GLN A 17 -12.33 10.84 26.34
C GLN A 17 -11.48 9.69 25.78
N PRO A 18 -10.23 9.96 25.37
CA PRO A 18 -9.35 8.92 24.84
C PRO A 18 -9.14 7.81 25.89
N PRO A 19 -9.04 6.54 25.47
CA PRO A 19 -8.82 5.43 26.39
C PRO A 19 -7.51 5.63 27.16
N GLN A 20 -7.56 5.47 28.49
CA GLN A 20 -6.36 5.43 29.32
C GLN A 20 -5.58 4.14 29.00
N LEU A 21 -4.37 4.33 28.49
CA LEU A 21 -3.46 3.25 28.11
C LEU A 21 -2.44 2.99 29.23
N PRO A 22 -1.87 1.78 29.30
CA PRO A 22 -0.88 1.42 30.31
C PRO A 22 0.30 2.37 30.26
N THR A 23 0.67 2.91 31.42
CA THR A 23 1.91 3.66 31.63
C THR A 23 3.07 2.71 31.38
N PHE A 24 3.69 2.80 30.20
CA PHE A 24 4.95 2.10 29.95
C PHE A 24 6.00 2.65 30.92
N GLY A 25 6.47 1.79 31.83
CA GLY A 25 7.58 2.12 32.72
C GLY A 25 8.82 2.50 31.90
N THR A 26 9.48 3.59 32.31
CA THR A 26 10.85 4.07 32.03
C THR A 26 11.61 3.45 30.85
N THR A 27 10.98 3.31 29.68
CA THR A 27 11.66 2.86 28.47
C THR A 27 12.42 4.05 27.91
N PRO A 28 13.69 3.89 27.47
CA PRO A 28 14.43 4.98 26.86
C PRO A 28 13.62 5.55 25.68
N ILE A 29 13.41 6.87 25.68
CA ILE A 29 12.57 7.58 24.69
C ILE A 29 12.95 7.18 23.26
N VAL A 30 14.25 7.00 22.98
CA VAL A 30 14.79 6.63 21.67
C VAL A 30 14.32 5.25 21.18
N VAL A 31 14.34 4.22 22.05
CA VAL A 31 13.93 2.86 21.68
C VAL A 31 12.43 2.81 21.38
N HIS A 32 11.65 3.57 22.17
CA HIS A 32 10.22 3.73 21.96
C HIS A 32 9.91 4.43 20.63
N THR A 33 10.62 5.51 20.31
CA THR A 33 10.47 6.25 19.04
C THR A 33 10.79 5.38 17.81
N LEU A 34 11.90 4.63 17.83
CA LEU A 34 12.25 3.74 16.71
C LEU A 34 11.19 2.66 16.46
N THR A 35 10.64 2.09 17.53
CA THR A 35 9.57 1.10 17.45
C THR A 35 8.30 1.72 16.85
N ILE A 36 7.95 2.95 17.24
CA ILE A 36 6.80 3.66 16.67
C ILE A 36 7.03 3.98 15.19
N VAL A 37 8.21 4.48 14.84
CA VAL A 37 8.58 4.76 13.45
C VAL A 37 8.47 3.51 12.60
N PHE A 38 8.99 2.37 13.07
CA PHE A 38 8.88 1.10 12.38
C PHE A 38 7.41 0.66 12.21
N ARG A 39 6.54 0.96 13.17
CA ARG A 39 5.09 0.71 13.03
C ARG A 39 4.42 1.61 11.99
N LEU A 40 4.74 2.89 12.03
CA LEU A 40 4.22 3.90 11.11
C LEU A 40 4.75 3.71 9.69
N SER A 41 5.91 3.09 9.50
CA SER A 41 6.47 2.76 8.19
C SER A 41 5.78 1.61 7.48
N ARG A 42 4.90 0.87 8.17
CA ARG A 42 4.08 -0.23 7.61
C ARG A 42 4.89 -1.28 6.85
N PRO A 43 5.78 -2.02 7.54
CA PRO A 43 6.78 -2.90 6.94
C PRO A 43 6.20 -3.97 6.02
N ARG A 44 4.95 -4.38 6.21
CA ARG A 44 4.27 -5.30 5.29
C ARG A 44 4.20 -4.74 3.87
N THR A 45 3.97 -3.44 3.73
CA THR A 45 3.81 -2.77 2.42
C THR A 45 5.12 -2.66 1.63
N TRP A 46 6.28 -2.86 2.28
CA TRP A 46 7.60 -2.80 1.63
C TRP A 46 7.79 -3.92 0.60
N ALA A 47 6.99 -4.98 0.66
CA ALA A 47 7.07 -6.08 -0.29
C ALA A 47 6.80 -5.62 -1.74
N PHE A 48 5.86 -4.71 -1.98
CA PHE A 48 5.55 -4.23 -3.34
C PHE A 48 6.75 -3.60 -4.07
N PRO A 49 7.39 -2.55 -3.54
CA PRO A 49 8.55 -1.92 -4.18
C PRO A 49 9.76 -2.85 -4.23
N VAL A 50 9.95 -3.72 -3.22
CA VAL A 50 11.01 -4.73 -3.24
C VAL A 50 10.85 -5.69 -4.42
N ILE A 51 9.64 -6.21 -4.63
CA ILE A 51 9.36 -7.11 -5.77
C ILE A 51 9.50 -6.36 -7.10
N GLY A 52 8.98 -5.12 -7.18
CA GLY A 52 9.14 -4.28 -8.37
C GLY A 52 10.61 -4.06 -8.73
N PHE A 53 11.43 -3.64 -7.76
CA PHE A 53 12.88 -3.48 -7.94
C PHE A 53 13.55 -4.78 -8.40
N LEU A 54 13.27 -5.91 -7.75
CA LEU A 54 13.86 -7.21 -8.10
C LEU A 54 13.49 -7.67 -9.51
N LEU A 55 12.23 -7.47 -9.92
CA LEU A 55 11.77 -7.72 -11.30
C LEU A 55 12.59 -6.93 -12.31
N GLY A 56 12.71 -5.61 -12.12
CA GLY A 56 13.47 -4.74 -13.02
C GLY A 56 14.96 -5.06 -13.03
N TYR A 57 15.54 -5.30 -11.86
CA TYR A 57 16.96 -5.63 -11.70
C TYR A 57 17.32 -6.97 -12.38
N ALA A 58 16.51 -8.00 -12.17
CA ALA A 58 16.71 -9.31 -12.79
C ALA A 58 16.55 -9.25 -14.33
N LEU A 59 15.53 -8.53 -14.82
CA LEU A 59 15.31 -8.36 -16.26
C LEU A 59 16.43 -7.61 -16.97
N ALA A 60 17.05 -6.66 -16.28
CA ALA A 60 18.19 -5.93 -16.81
C ALA A 60 19.50 -6.76 -16.74
N GLY A 61 19.48 -7.99 -16.22
CA GLY A 61 20.67 -8.83 -16.08
C GLY A 61 21.52 -8.50 -14.84
N GLY A 62 20.96 -7.80 -13.86
CA GLY A 62 21.64 -7.47 -12.61
C GLY A 62 21.95 -8.71 -11.78
N ALA A 63 23.22 -8.88 -11.39
CA ALA A 63 23.69 -10.03 -10.60
C ALA A 63 24.47 -9.66 -9.33
N ALA A 64 24.95 -8.41 -9.22
CA ALA A 64 25.75 -7.99 -8.08
C ALA A 64 24.89 -7.91 -6.80
N LEU A 65 25.25 -8.71 -5.78
CA LEU A 65 24.52 -8.75 -4.50
C LEU A 65 24.58 -7.41 -3.76
N PHE A 66 25.68 -6.66 -3.89
CA PHE A 66 25.84 -5.35 -3.28
C PHE A 66 24.83 -4.33 -3.83
N GLN A 67 24.71 -4.23 -5.16
CA GLN A 67 23.74 -3.34 -5.82
C GLN A 67 22.31 -3.75 -5.48
N MET A 68 22.03 -5.05 -5.48
CA MET A 68 20.73 -5.58 -5.06
C MET A 68 20.42 -5.19 -3.61
N GLY A 69 21.34 -5.39 -2.67
CA GLY A 69 21.15 -5.03 -1.26
C GLY A 69 20.88 -3.54 -1.05
N LEU A 70 21.64 -2.67 -1.74
CA LEU A 70 21.41 -1.22 -1.71
C LEU A 70 20.04 -0.84 -2.27
N GLY A 71 19.67 -1.39 -3.44
CA GLY A 71 18.38 -1.08 -4.07
C GLY A 71 17.18 -1.55 -3.23
N LEU A 72 17.28 -2.72 -2.59
CA LEU A 72 16.30 -3.20 -1.62
C LEU A 72 16.19 -2.26 -0.41
N GLY A 73 17.32 -1.81 0.11
CA GLY A 73 17.37 -0.82 1.19
C GLY A 73 16.70 0.50 0.81
N VAL A 74 17.01 1.04 -0.37
CA VAL A 74 16.36 2.26 -0.90
C VAL A 74 14.85 2.06 -1.04
N ALA A 75 14.41 0.96 -1.64
CA ALA A 75 12.99 0.64 -1.82
C ALA A 75 12.23 0.61 -0.48
N ALA A 76 12.82 -0.02 0.54
CA ALA A 76 12.27 -0.05 1.90
C ALA A 76 12.24 1.34 2.56
N LEU A 77 13.33 2.11 2.47
CA LEU A 77 13.43 3.45 3.07
C LEU A 77 12.43 4.44 2.46
N VAL A 78 12.33 4.50 1.13
CA VAL A 78 11.38 5.37 0.43
C VAL A 78 9.95 5.02 0.87
N THR A 79 9.62 3.74 0.91
CA THR A 79 8.26 3.29 1.25
C THR A 79 7.93 3.46 2.73
N ALA A 80 8.93 3.31 3.60
CA ALA A 80 8.82 3.66 5.00
C ALA A 80 8.45 5.14 5.16
N ALA A 81 9.18 6.02 4.47
CA ALA A 81 8.89 7.44 4.45
C ALA A 81 7.52 7.75 3.84
N THR A 82 7.12 7.09 2.74
CA THR A 82 5.79 7.22 2.11
C THR A 82 4.68 6.95 3.11
N ASN A 83 4.79 5.85 3.87
CA ASN A 83 3.75 5.48 4.83
C ASN A 83 3.66 6.46 6.01
N ILE A 84 4.79 6.99 6.48
CA ILE A 84 4.81 8.00 7.54
C ILE A 84 4.22 9.33 7.04
N VAL A 85 4.62 9.79 5.84
CA VAL A 85 4.03 11.00 5.21
C VAL A 85 2.53 10.80 5.00
N ASN A 86 2.10 9.62 4.57
CA ASN A 86 0.69 9.31 4.41
C ASN A 86 -0.06 9.36 5.75
N ALA A 87 0.47 8.72 6.80
CA ALA A 87 -0.10 8.77 8.15
C ALA A 87 -0.21 10.21 8.67
N TYR A 88 0.81 11.02 8.42
CA TYR A 88 0.84 12.44 8.79
C TYR A 88 -0.27 13.24 8.10
N ALA A 89 -0.44 13.05 6.79
CA ALA A 89 -1.39 13.76 5.97
C ALA A 89 -2.86 13.29 6.11
N ASP A 90 -3.06 12.08 6.65
CA ASP A 90 -4.36 11.40 6.79
C ASP A 90 -4.97 11.49 8.18
N ARG A 91 -4.45 12.35 9.07
CA ARG A 91 -4.96 12.48 10.45
C ARG A 91 -6.49 12.52 10.52
N LYS A 92 -7.16 13.24 9.61
CA LYS A 92 -8.63 13.35 9.57
C LYS A 92 -9.29 12.03 9.15
N GLU A 93 -8.86 11.44 8.04
CA GLU A 93 -9.34 10.16 7.52
C GLU A 93 -9.13 9.02 8.54
N ASP A 94 -7.94 8.97 9.14
CA ASP A 94 -7.53 7.91 10.05
C ASP A 94 -8.19 8.02 11.44
N THR A 95 -8.79 9.16 11.82
CA THR A 95 -9.68 9.20 13.01
C THR A 95 -10.87 8.23 12.90
N VAL A 96 -11.26 7.89 11.68
CA VAL A 96 -12.33 6.92 11.39
C VAL A 96 -11.74 5.57 11.00
N ASN A 97 -10.81 5.58 10.06
CA ASN A 97 -10.30 4.35 9.45
C ASN A 97 -9.34 3.61 10.39
N GLN A 98 -8.37 4.32 10.99
CA GLN A 98 -7.25 3.75 11.74
C GLN A 98 -6.89 4.57 13.01
N PRO A 99 -7.77 4.62 14.04
CA PRO A 99 -7.56 5.51 15.20
C PRO A 99 -6.26 5.24 15.96
N ARG A 100 -5.81 3.98 16.05
CA ARG A 100 -4.50 3.67 16.68
C ARG A 100 -3.33 4.25 15.91
N ARG A 101 -3.41 4.41 14.58
CA ARG A 101 -2.34 5.05 13.81
C ARG A 101 -2.20 6.52 14.18
N VAL A 102 -3.32 7.22 14.40
CA VAL A 102 -3.32 8.60 14.90
C VAL A 102 -2.65 8.68 16.27
N PHE A 103 -2.98 7.75 17.17
CA PHE A 103 -2.31 7.64 18.48
C PHE A 103 -0.79 7.50 18.36
N TRP A 104 -0.30 6.58 17.52
CA TRP A 104 1.14 6.41 17.31
C TRP A 104 1.80 7.66 16.73
N LEU A 105 1.12 8.35 15.81
CA LEU A 105 1.60 9.60 15.24
C LEU A 105 1.68 10.72 16.29
N ASP A 106 0.72 10.80 17.21
CA ASP A 106 0.71 11.79 18.28
C ASP A 106 1.83 11.56 19.31
N GLN A 107 2.24 10.30 19.54
CA GLN A 107 3.37 9.96 20.41
C GLN A 107 4.72 10.50 19.91
N ILE A 108 4.92 10.57 18.58
CA ILE A 108 6.15 11.15 17.99
C ILE A 108 5.99 12.63 17.63
N GLY A 109 4.76 13.13 17.58
CA GLY A 109 4.42 14.49 17.18
C GLY A 109 4.68 14.80 15.69
N SER A 110 4.19 15.96 15.25
CA SER A 110 4.34 16.41 13.86
C SER A 110 5.82 16.59 13.45
N SER A 111 6.63 17.18 14.34
CA SER A 111 8.06 17.37 14.11
C SER A 111 8.81 16.04 13.97
N GLY A 112 8.49 15.06 14.82
CA GLY A 112 9.09 13.73 14.74
C GLY A 112 8.73 13.00 13.45
N ALA A 113 7.47 13.08 13.02
CA ALA A 113 7.03 12.51 11.75
C ALA A 113 7.79 13.13 10.55
N VAL A 114 7.86 14.47 10.48
CA VAL A 114 8.55 15.18 9.39
C VAL A 114 10.05 14.88 9.40
N THR A 115 10.71 15.00 10.55
CA THR A 115 12.16 14.78 10.68
C THR A 115 12.51 13.34 10.30
N THR A 116 11.71 12.37 10.74
CA THR A 116 11.90 10.96 10.38
C THR A 116 11.73 10.73 8.88
N SER A 117 10.67 11.26 8.26
CA SER A 117 10.46 11.12 6.82
C SER A 117 11.60 11.73 6.01
N VAL A 118 12.06 12.94 6.38
CA VAL A 118 13.21 13.60 5.73
C VAL A 118 14.47 12.77 5.89
N PHE A 119 14.77 12.28 7.09
CA PHE A 119 15.94 11.44 7.34
C PHE A 119 15.94 10.17 6.48
N LEU A 120 14.79 9.49 6.38
CA LEU A 120 14.65 8.28 5.54
C LEU A 120 14.87 8.58 4.06
N TYR A 121 14.35 9.71 3.54
CA TYR A 121 14.61 10.12 2.15
C TYR A 121 16.07 10.48 1.91
N VAL A 122 16.70 11.22 2.83
CA VAL A 122 18.13 11.57 2.73
C VAL A 122 18.98 10.30 2.72
N LEU A 123 18.68 9.34 3.59
CA LEU A 123 19.39 8.06 3.62
C LEU A 123 19.15 7.27 2.31
N ALA A 124 17.93 7.27 1.77
CA ALA A 124 17.64 6.64 0.48
C ALA A 124 18.44 7.27 -0.66
N VAL A 125 18.56 8.60 -0.70
CA VAL A 125 19.39 9.32 -1.69
C VAL A 125 20.86 8.98 -1.51
N ALA A 126 21.37 8.98 -0.27
CA ALA A 126 22.76 8.66 0.03
C ALA A 126 23.13 7.24 -0.44
N LEU A 127 22.26 6.25 -0.21
CA LEU A 127 22.44 4.89 -0.73
C LEU A 127 22.31 4.84 -2.25
N GLY A 128 21.39 5.63 -2.82
CA GLY A 128 21.20 5.73 -4.27
C GLY A 128 22.42 6.28 -5.03
N LEU A 129 23.30 7.06 -4.38
CA LEU A 129 24.53 7.58 -4.99
C LEU A 129 25.44 6.45 -5.52
N PHE A 130 25.42 5.28 -4.85
CA PHE A 130 26.21 4.11 -5.22
C PHE A 130 25.58 3.27 -6.35
N LEU A 131 24.36 3.61 -6.80
CA LEU A 131 23.59 2.87 -7.81
C LEU A 131 23.56 3.57 -9.17
N GLY A 132 24.18 4.74 -9.29
CA GLY A 132 24.38 5.46 -10.54
C GLY A 132 23.38 6.60 -10.79
N PRO A 133 23.68 7.48 -11.77
CA PRO A 133 22.92 8.72 -11.99
C PRO A 133 21.48 8.46 -12.45
N LEU A 134 21.26 7.45 -13.30
CA LEU A 134 19.91 7.12 -13.79
C LEU A 134 19.01 6.60 -12.65
N PHE A 135 19.59 5.84 -11.71
CA PHE A 135 18.90 5.43 -10.49
C PHE A 135 18.46 6.63 -9.65
N LEU A 136 19.33 7.63 -9.49
CA LEU A 136 18.99 8.85 -8.75
C LEU A 136 17.85 9.64 -9.41
N VAL A 137 17.77 9.67 -10.75
CA VAL A 137 16.66 10.30 -11.47
C VAL A 137 15.35 9.57 -11.17
N VAL A 138 15.32 8.25 -11.28
CA VAL A 138 14.12 7.45 -10.95
C VAL A 138 13.74 7.59 -9.48
N LEU A 139 14.73 7.58 -8.58
CA LEU A 139 14.53 7.81 -7.15
C LEU A 139 13.94 9.19 -6.87
N ALA A 140 14.40 10.24 -7.54
CA ALA A 140 13.85 11.59 -7.40
C ALA A 140 12.37 11.62 -7.79
N PHE A 141 11.98 10.96 -8.90
CA PHE A 141 10.57 10.78 -9.26
C PHE A 141 9.80 9.96 -8.23
N GLY A 142 10.41 8.92 -7.66
CA GLY A 142 9.84 8.11 -6.58
C GLY A 142 9.55 8.92 -5.31
N ILE A 143 10.51 9.75 -4.87
CA ILE A 143 10.36 10.63 -3.71
C ILE A 143 9.30 11.71 -3.99
N PHE A 144 9.34 12.31 -5.18
CA PHE A 144 8.31 13.27 -5.62
C PHE A 144 6.91 12.64 -5.55
N ASN A 145 6.74 11.46 -6.15
CA ASN A 145 5.48 10.71 -6.13
C ASN A 145 5.04 10.38 -4.70
N SER A 146 5.97 9.92 -3.86
CA SER A 146 5.74 9.57 -2.46
C SER A 146 5.21 10.75 -1.64
N VAL A 147 5.86 11.92 -1.74
CA VAL A 147 5.46 13.13 -0.99
C VAL A 147 4.11 13.64 -1.49
N PHE A 148 3.96 13.81 -2.80
CA PHE A 148 2.79 14.46 -3.40
C PHE A 148 1.58 13.54 -3.59
N TYR A 149 1.74 12.24 -3.35
CA TYR A 149 0.60 11.34 -3.16
C TYR A 149 -0.32 11.86 -2.07
N SER A 150 0.23 12.28 -0.92
CA SER A 150 -0.56 12.69 0.26
C SER A 150 -0.52 14.18 0.58
N MET A 151 0.57 14.88 0.23
CA MET A 151 0.77 16.29 0.59
C MET A 151 0.27 17.26 -0.49
N PRO A 152 -0.19 18.48 -0.11
CA PRO A 152 -0.45 19.57 -1.05
C PRO A 152 0.85 20.03 -1.76
N PRO A 153 0.75 20.69 -2.92
CA PRO A 153 -0.48 21.15 -3.58
C PRO A 153 -1.20 20.06 -4.41
N PHE A 154 -0.53 18.95 -4.72
CA PHE A 154 -1.09 17.96 -5.63
C PHE A 154 -2.07 16.99 -4.94
N ARG A 155 -1.69 16.43 -3.79
CA ARG A 155 -2.44 15.41 -3.02
C ARG A 155 -3.12 14.41 -3.95
N PHE A 156 -2.33 13.68 -4.76
CA PHE A 156 -2.84 12.80 -5.81
C PHE A 156 -3.89 11.81 -5.31
N LYS A 157 -3.77 11.35 -4.06
CA LYS A 157 -4.73 10.45 -3.42
C LYS A 157 -6.18 10.97 -3.39
N ALA A 158 -6.36 12.30 -3.42
CA ALA A 158 -7.68 12.95 -3.43
C ALA A 158 -8.22 13.19 -4.86
N ARG A 159 -7.58 12.59 -5.88
CA ARG A 159 -7.98 12.65 -7.29
C ARG A 159 -8.04 11.23 -7.83
N PRO A 160 -9.22 10.71 -8.27
CA PRO A 160 -9.39 9.28 -8.55
C PRO A 160 -8.33 8.69 -9.49
N LEU A 161 -8.17 9.23 -10.71
CA LEU A 161 -7.20 8.69 -11.67
C LEU A 161 -5.74 8.92 -11.23
N ALA A 162 -5.41 10.13 -10.79
CA ALA A 162 -4.05 10.44 -10.35
C ALA A 162 -3.62 9.58 -9.14
N SER A 163 -4.57 9.23 -8.26
CA SER A 163 -4.31 8.32 -7.13
C SER A 163 -3.88 6.93 -7.61
N LEU A 164 -4.49 6.40 -8.67
CA LEU A 164 -4.18 5.08 -9.21
C LEU A 164 -2.84 5.06 -9.95
N ILE A 165 -2.57 6.11 -10.75
CA ILE A 165 -1.26 6.29 -11.42
C ILE A 165 -0.14 6.45 -10.39
N SER A 166 -0.34 7.29 -9.37
CA SER A 166 0.65 7.50 -8.32
C SER A 166 0.87 6.23 -7.48
N PHE A 167 -0.20 5.49 -7.18
CA PHE A 167 -0.14 4.22 -6.45
C PHE A 167 0.57 3.12 -7.24
N SER A 168 0.36 3.01 -8.56
CA SER A 168 1.08 2.03 -9.37
C SER A 168 2.59 2.26 -9.40
N GLY A 169 3.03 3.50 -9.17
CA GLY A 169 4.43 3.87 -8.98
C GLY A 169 5.12 3.09 -7.86
N ALA A 170 4.39 2.57 -6.86
CA ALA A 170 4.97 1.72 -5.81
C ALA A 170 5.64 0.46 -6.37
N VAL A 171 5.20 -0.05 -7.52
CA VAL A 171 5.85 -1.16 -8.25
C VAL A 171 6.54 -0.65 -9.51
N GLY A 172 5.89 0.22 -10.29
CA GLY A 172 6.43 0.69 -11.57
C GLY A 172 7.71 1.50 -11.44
N LEU A 173 7.76 2.50 -10.53
CA LEU A 173 8.99 3.29 -10.33
C LEU A 173 10.09 2.43 -9.67
N ALA A 174 9.71 1.51 -8.79
CA ALA A 174 10.67 0.56 -8.22
C ALA A 174 11.25 -0.36 -9.31
N PHE A 175 10.44 -0.86 -10.23
CA PHE A 175 10.89 -1.62 -11.40
C PHE A 175 11.87 -0.81 -12.25
N LEU A 176 11.51 0.42 -12.61
CA LEU A 176 12.40 1.29 -13.38
C LEU A 176 13.71 1.57 -12.63
N SER A 177 13.68 1.67 -11.30
CA SER A 177 14.89 1.83 -10.50
C SER A 177 15.79 0.59 -10.58
N GLY A 178 15.23 -0.63 -10.58
CA GLY A 178 15.99 -1.86 -10.79
C GLY A 178 16.66 -1.91 -12.17
N VAL A 179 15.94 -1.53 -13.22
CA VAL A 179 16.48 -1.48 -14.59
C VAL A 179 17.56 -0.40 -14.72
N SER A 180 17.36 0.76 -14.10
CA SER A 180 18.24 1.93 -14.22
C SER A 180 19.68 1.71 -13.75
N ILE A 181 19.93 0.69 -12.91
CA ILE A 181 21.27 0.36 -12.42
C ILE A 181 22.20 -0.01 -13.59
N GLN A 182 21.66 -0.55 -14.68
CA GLN A 182 22.43 -0.88 -15.88
C GLN A 182 22.63 0.32 -16.82
N GLY A 183 22.20 1.53 -16.42
CA GLY A 183 22.44 2.76 -17.17
C GLY A 183 21.53 3.00 -18.37
N SER A 184 20.50 2.16 -18.59
CA SER A 184 19.48 2.35 -19.63
C SER A 184 18.08 2.07 -19.10
N LEU A 185 17.05 2.61 -19.76
CA LEU A 185 15.64 2.37 -19.44
C LEU A 185 14.88 1.95 -20.70
N ASN A 186 14.23 0.79 -20.64
CA ASN A 186 13.22 0.41 -21.63
C ASN A 186 11.82 0.63 -21.06
N LEU A 187 11.23 1.80 -21.36
CA LEU A 187 9.88 2.15 -20.93
C LEU A 187 8.78 1.36 -21.67
N LEU A 188 9.13 0.64 -22.74
CA LEU A 188 8.22 -0.20 -23.51
C LEU A 188 8.30 -1.67 -23.09
N ASN A 189 9.04 -2.00 -22.02
CA ASN A 189 9.14 -3.37 -21.55
C ASN A 189 7.73 -3.92 -21.19
N PRO A 190 7.31 -5.06 -21.76
CA PRO A 190 5.95 -5.57 -21.57
C PRO A 190 5.68 -6.05 -20.14
N VAL A 191 6.69 -6.55 -19.43
CA VAL A 191 6.59 -6.91 -18.01
C VAL A 191 6.36 -5.67 -17.16
N PHE A 192 7.10 -4.57 -17.43
CA PHE A 192 6.91 -3.28 -16.77
C PHE A 192 5.45 -2.80 -16.91
N TRP A 193 4.90 -2.83 -18.13
CA TRP A 193 3.51 -2.44 -18.38
C TRP A 193 2.52 -3.36 -17.67
N LEU A 194 2.74 -4.67 -17.71
CA LEU A 194 1.87 -5.66 -17.04
C LEU A 194 1.80 -5.41 -15.53
N VAL A 195 2.94 -5.34 -14.85
CA VAL A 195 2.97 -5.22 -13.37
C VAL A 195 2.55 -3.83 -12.90
N THR A 196 2.87 -2.78 -13.67
CA THR A 196 2.45 -1.41 -13.35
C THR A 196 0.95 -1.23 -13.57
N TYR A 197 0.40 -1.76 -14.66
CA TYR A 197 -1.03 -1.72 -14.93
C TYR A 197 -1.81 -2.58 -13.92
N PHE A 198 -1.29 -3.76 -13.56
CA PHE A 198 -1.83 -4.56 -12.47
C PHE A 198 -1.93 -3.74 -11.18
N MET A 199 -0.87 -3.03 -10.77
CA MET A 199 -0.94 -2.22 -9.55
C MET A 199 -1.85 -1.00 -9.65
N LEU A 200 -1.95 -0.39 -10.83
CA LEU A 200 -2.91 0.69 -11.10
C LEU A 200 -4.34 0.22 -10.83
N THR A 201 -4.70 -0.94 -11.41
CA THR A 201 -6.03 -1.53 -11.25
C THR A 201 -6.26 -2.06 -9.82
N TYR A 202 -5.28 -2.68 -9.19
CA TYR A 202 -5.35 -3.12 -7.79
C TYR A 202 -5.58 -1.94 -6.82
N GLY A 203 -5.09 -0.74 -7.16
CA GLY A 203 -5.37 0.49 -6.42
C GLY A 203 -6.85 0.77 -6.21
N THR A 204 -7.75 0.31 -7.11
CA THR A 204 -9.19 0.46 -6.92
C THR A 204 -9.69 -0.40 -5.76
N VAL A 205 -9.19 -1.63 -5.64
CA VAL A 205 -9.52 -2.56 -4.54
C VAL A 205 -8.94 -2.06 -3.20
N LYS A 206 -7.71 -1.54 -3.22
CA LYS A 206 -7.05 -0.97 -2.03
C LYS A 206 -7.86 0.15 -1.38
N ASN A 207 -8.62 0.92 -2.15
CA ASN A 207 -9.43 2.03 -1.64
C ASN A 207 -10.79 1.60 -1.05
N LEU A 208 -11.22 0.34 -1.24
CA LEU A 208 -12.54 -0.12 -0.78
C LEU A 208 -12.68 -0.13 0.76
N PRO A 209 -11.71 -0.60 1.56
CA PRO A 209 -11.86 -0.61 3.02
C PRO A 209 -11.87 0.79 3.63
N ASP A 210 -11.21 1.75 2.95
CA ASP A 210 -11.08 3.13 3.42
C ASP A 210 -12.31 4.01 3.05
N TYR A 211 -13.27 3.46 2.29
CA TYR A 211 -14.44 4.18 1.74
C TYR A 211 -15.21 5.02 2.77
N ALA A 212 -15.44 4.49 3.97
CA ALA A 212 -16.24 5.18 4.99
C ALA A 212 -15.52 6.41 5.56
N GLY A 213 -14.23 6.28 5.89
CA GLY A 213 -13.42 7.40 6.37
C GLY A 213 -13.17 8.43 5.28
N ASP A 214 -12.85 7.98 4.06
CA ASP A 214 -12.61 8.87 2.92
C ASP A 214 -13.85 9.69 2.58
N ARG A 215 -15.03 9.05 2.53
CA ARG A 215 -16.29 9.76 2.30
C ARG A 215 -16.56 10.79 3.41
N LYS A 216 -16.36 10.42 4.67
CA LYS A 216 -16.60 11.34 5.81
C LYS A 216 -15.64 12.53 5.79
N ALA A 217 -14.40 12.32 5.35
CA ALA A 217 -13.39 13.37 5.20
C ALA A 217 -13.61 14.23 3.93
N GLY A 218 -14.51 13.84 3.03
CA GLY A 218 -14.71 14.50 1.74
C GLY A 218 -13.62 14.19 0.70
N THR A 219 -12.83 13.15 0.93
CA THR A 219 -11.72 12.76 0.04
C THR A 219 -12.25 11.99 -1.16
N ARG A 220 -11.95 12.49 -2.37
CA ARG A 220 -12.42 11.92 -3.64
C ARG A 220 -11.43 10.87 -4.16
N THR A 221 -11.71 9.59 -3.93
CA THR A 221 -10.90 8.44 -4.34
C THR A 221 -11.59 7.64 -5.43
N SER A 222 -10.93 6.62 -5.98
CA SER A 222 -11.55 5.68 -6.93
C SER A 222 -12.78 4.96 -6.36
N ALA A 223 -12.91 4.87 -5.03
CA ALA A 223 -14.07 4.27 -4.38
C ALA A 223 -15.16 5.31 -4.06
N THR A 224 -14.80 6.49 -3.56
CA THR A 224 -15.79 7.49 -3.09
C THR A 224 -16.44 8.32 -4.20
N ILE A 225 -15.96 8.21 -5.45
CA ILE A 225 -16.73 8.70 -6.61
C ILE A 225 -18.07 7.99 -6.78
N PHE A 226 -18.23 6.80 -6.20
CA PHE A 226 -19.49 6.08 -6.19
C PHE A 226 -20.30 6.41 -4.93
N HIS A 227 -21.61 6.62 -5.11
CA HIS A 227 -22.53 6.81 -3.98
C HIS A 227 -22.74 5.54 -3.13
N SER A 228 -22.33 4.37 -3.62
CA SER A 228 -22.51 3.09 -2.94
C SER A 228 -21.22 2.31 -2.99
N ILE A 229 -20.81 1.74 -1.84
CA ILE A 229 -19.68 0.83 -1.77
C ILE A 229 -19.87 -0.37 -2.69
N LYS A 230 -21.12 -0.83 -2.91
CA LYS A 230 -21.40 -1.93 -3.83
C LYS A 230 -21.00 -1.60 -5.27
N ASN A 231 -21.27 -0.37 -5.72
CA ASN A 231 -20.91 0.07 -7.06
C ASN A 231 -19.38 0.24 -7.19
N ALA A 232 -18.72 0.75 -6.14
CA ALA A 232 -17.26 0.82 -6.08
C ALA A 232 -16.61 -0.57 -6.15
N VAL A 233 -17.18 -1.56 -5.46
CA VAL A 233 -16.74 -2.96 -5.53
C VAL A 233 -16.92 -3.50 -6.94
N SER A 234 -18.11 -3.38 -7.55
CA SER A 234 -18.35 -3.87 -8.91
C SER A 234 -17.38 -3.24 -9.92
N PHE A 235 -17.15 -1.92 -9.84
CA PHE A 235 -16.18 -1.24 -10.68
C PHE A 235 -14.77 -1.79 -10.46
N SER A 236 -14.33 -1.91 -9.20
CA SER A 236 -13.00 -2.42 -8.87
C SER A 236 -12.79 -3.86 -9.35
N SER A 237 -13.82 -4.71 -9.25
CA SER A 237 -13.82 -6.07 -9.76
C SER A 237 -13.58 -6.13 -11.27
N ILE A 238 -14.32 -5.31 -12.04
CA ILE A 238 -14.19 -5.27 -13.51
C ILE A 238 -12.80 -4.76 -13.90
N VAL A 239 -12.35 -3.67 -13.28
CA VAL A 239 -11.06 -3.04 -13.59
C VAL A 239 -9.90 -4.00 -13.26
N LEU A 240 -9.94 -4.73 -12.14
CA LEU A 240 -8.89 -5.69 -11.77
C LEU A 240 -8.87 -6.97 -12.65
N LEU A 241 -9.89 -7.22 -13.48
CA LEU A 241 -9.83 -8.28 -14.49
C LEU A 241 -9.04 -7.86 -15.74
N THR A 242 -8.93 -6.56 -16.02
CA THR A 242 -8.29 -6.06 -17.24
C THR A 242 -6.78 -6.33 -17.36
N PRO A 243 -5.97 -6.45 -16.28
CA PRO A 243 -4.58 -6.89 -16.41
C PRO A 243 -4.44 -8.28 -17.02
N TYR A 244 -5.41 -9.17 -16.81
CA TYR A 244 -5.40 -10.49 -17.45
C TYR A 244 -5.70 -10.40 -18.95
N VAL A 245 -6.53 -9.45 -19.36
CA VAL A 245 -6.74 -9.15 -20.79
C VAL A 245 -5.46 -8.61 -21.41
N LEU A 246 -4.75 -7.71 -20.72
CA LEU A 246 -3.44 -7.22 -21.16
C LEU A 246 -2.42 -8.36 -21.24
N LEU A 247 -2.35 -9.23 -20.24
CA LEU A 247 -1.49 -10.42 -20.24
C LEU A 247 -1.75 -11.29 -21.49
N LEU A 248 -3.01 -11.63 -21.76
CA LEU A 248 -3.38 -12.42 -22.93
C LEU A 248 -3.01 -11.72 -24.24
N ALA A 249 -3.23 -10.41 -24.34
CA ALA A 249 -2.90 -9.63 -25.53
C ALA A 249 -1.37 -9.56 -25.78
N LEU A 250 -0.58 -9.38 -24.72
CA LEU A 250 0.89 -9.36 -24.81
C LEU A 250 1.45 -10.72 -25.22
N VAL A 251 0.88 -11.82 -24.73
CA VAL A 251 1.27 -13.16 -25.17
C VAL A 251 0.84 -13.43 -26.61
N ALA A 252 -0.39 -13.06 -26.98
CA ALA A 252 -0.92 -13.29 -28.32
C ALA A 252 -0.20 -12.46 -29.41
N SER A 253 0.32 -11.29 -29.05
CA SER A 253 1.13 -10.44 -29.95
C SER A 253 2.61 -10.84 -30.01
N GLY A 254 3.05 -11.78 -29.16
CA GLY A 254 4.45 -12.23 -29.09
C GLY A 254 5.37 -11.36 -28.23
N GLU A 255 4.84 -10.32 -27.57
CA GLU A 255 5.58 -9.43 -26.67
C GLU A 255 5.96 -10.12 -25.35
N LEU A 256 5.15 -11.08 -24.90
CA LEU A 256 5.45 -11.94 -23.75
C LEU A 256 5.50 -13.41 -24.15
N ALA A 257 6.44 -14.15 -23.54
CA ALA A 257 6.52 -15.60 -23.71
C ALA A 257 5.26 -16.29 -23.16
N THR A 258 4.90 -17.44 -23.74
CA THR A 258 3.72 -18.23 -23.34
C THR A 258 3.75 -18.70 -21.89
N ILE A 259 4.93 -18.78 -21.27
CA ILE A 259 5.09 -19.11 -19.85
C ILE A 259 4.35 -18.11 -18.92
N TYR A 260 4.18 -16.85 -19.34
CA TYR A 260 3.46 -15.84 -18.57
C TYR A 260 1.96 -16.16 -18.42
N LEU A 261 1.39 -17.02 -19.28
CA LEU A 261 0.01 -17.50 -19.11
C LEU A 261 -0.20 -18.26 -17.80
N ALA A 262 0.87 -18.73 -17.15
CA ALA A 262 0.78 -19.35 -15.84
C ALA A 262 0.20 -18.39 -14.78
N ASP A 263 0.33 -17.07 -14.92
CA ASP A 263 -0.29 -16.07 -14.01
C ASP A 263 -1.82 -16.18 -13.95
N LEU A 264 -2.46 -16.83 -14.94
CA LEU A 264 -3.89 -17.14 -14.92
C LEU A 264 -4.29 -18.05 -13.74
N ILE A 265 -3.36 -18.76 -13.11
CA ILE A 265 -3.60 -19.53 -11.87
C ILE A 265 -4.07 -18.63 -10.71
N MET A 266 -3.85 -17.32 -10.79
CA MET A 266 -4.30 -16.35 -9.81
C MET A 266 -5.80 -16.00 -9.97
N LEU A 267 -6.45 -16.33 -11.09
CA LEU A 267 -7.85 -16.01 -11.35
C LEU A 267 -8.83 -16.64 -10.34
N PRO A 268 -8.73 -17.93 -9.96
CA PRO A 268 -9.59 -18.50 -8.92
C PRO A 268 -9.48 -17.76 -7.58
N ILE A 269 -8.28 -17.33 -7.20
CA ILE A 269 -8.04 -16.55 -5.98
C ILE A 269 -8.68 -15.17 -6.09
N LEU A 270 -8.53 -14.50 -7.24
CA LEU A 270 -9.20 -13.23 -7.50
C LEU A 270 -10.72 -13.38 -7.38
N VAL A 271 -11.31 -14.37 -8.04
CA VAL A 271 -12.76 -14.64 -7.99
C VAL A 271 -13.22 -14.86 -6.54
N PHE A 272 -12.47 -15.62 -5.75
CA PHE A 272 -12.75 -15.82 -4.32
C PHE A 272 -12.75 -14.48 -3.55
N VAL A 273 -11.72 -13.65 -3.73
CA VAL A 273 -11.60 -12.34 -3.07
C VAL A 273 -12.76 -11.43 -3.48
N LEU A 274 -13.05 -11.29 -4.78
CA LEU A 274 -14.10 -10.41 -5.28
C LEU A 274 -15.50 -10.85 -4.83
N GLN A 275 -15.79 -12.16 -4.88
CA GLN A 275 -17.05 -12.69 -4.34
C GLN A 275 -17.18 -12.45 -2.83
N GLY A 276 -16.07 -12.61 -2.10
CA GLY A 276 -16.00 -12.28 -0.68
C GLY A 276 -16.38 -10.83 -0.41
N ILE A 277 -15.78 -9.90 -1.17
CA ILE A 277 -16.00 -8.45 -1.02
C ILE A 277 -17.45 -8.09 -1.36
N LEU A 278 -18.00 -8.63 -2.45
CA LEU A 278 -19.41 -8.42 -2.82
C LEU A 278 -20.39 -8.91 -1.75
N LYS A 279 -20.07 -10.02 -1.08
CA LYS A 279 -20.90 -10.61 -0.01
C LYS A 279 -20.62 -9.99 1.37
N ALA A 280 -19.64 -9.09 1.50
CA ALA A 280 -19.28 -8.50 2.77
C ALA A 280 -20.37 -7.52 3.25
N LYS A 281 -20.92 -7.78 4.44
CA LYS A 281 -21.96 -6.95 5.08
C LYS A 281 -21.42 -6.06 6.21
N THR A 282 -20.14 -6.22 6.55
CA THR A 282 -19.49 -5.51 7.66
C THR A 282 -18.13 -4.97 7.23
N SER A 283 -17.73 -3.83 7.79
CA SER A 283 -16.42 -3.23 7.55
C SER A 283 -15.28 -4.15 8.00
N GLU A 284 -15.47 -4.90 9.08
CA GLU A 284 -14.49 -5.90 9.56
C GLU A 284 -14.23 -6.99 8.51
N LYS A 285 -15.29 -7.51 7.87
CA LYS A 285 -15.13 -8.52 6.81
C LYS A 285 -14.46 -7.95 5.56
N LEU A 286 -14.75 -6.69 5.22
CA LEU A 286 -14.07 -5.98 4.14
C LEU A 286 -12.56 -5.82 4.42
N GLU A 287 -12.18 -5.50 5.66
CA GLU A 287 -10.77 -5.37 6.04
C GLU A 287 -10.04 -6.73 5.96
N HIS A 288 -10.65 -7.82 6.45
CA HIS A 288 -10.09 -9.17 6.28
C HIS A 288 -9.92 -9.56 4.81
N LEU A 289 -10.91 -9.25 3.96
CA LEU A 289 -10.82 -9.51 2.53
C LEU A 289 -9.80 -8.62 1.82
N HIS A 290 -9.56 -7.43 2.34
CA HIS A 290 -8.45 -6.59 1.90
C HIS A 290 -7.10 -7.19 2.27
N THR A 291 -6.95 -7.79 3.45
CA THR A 291 -5.75 -8.59 3.82
C THR A 291 -5.55 -9.72 2.80
N PHE A 292 -6.60 -10.47 2.44
CA PHE A 292 -6.50 -11.49 1.39
C PHE A 292 -6.16 -10.89 0.01
N GLY A 293 -6.75 -9.76 -0.34
CA GLY A 293 -6.44 -9.03 -1.57
C GLY A 293 -4.98 -8.57 -1.62
N PHE A 294 -4.41 -8.17 -0.48
CA PHE A 294 -2.98 -7.84 -0.36
C PHE A 294 -2.12 -9.05 -0.66
N PHE A 295 -2.43 -10.21 -0.07
CA PHE A 295 -1.70 -11.45 -0.36
C PHE A 295 -1.83 -11.83 -1.83
N TYR A 296 -3.03 -11.76 -2.41
CA TYR A 296 -3.25 -11.97 -3.84
C TYR A 296 -2.35 -11.08 -4.72
N ALA A 297 -2.27 -9.78 -4.41
CA ALA A 297 -1.45 -8.86 -5.19
C ALA A 297 0.05 -9.17 -5.09
N ILE A 298 0.53 -9.53 -3.89
CA ILE A 298 1.90 -10.00 -3.69
C ILE A 298 2.15 -11.31 -4.44
N SER A 299 1.21 -12.27 -4.37
CA SER A 299 1.32 -13.55 -5.08
C SER A 299 1.44 -13.36 -6.58
N PHE A 300 0.63 -12.50 -7.19
CA PHE A 300 0.69 -12.19 -8.61
C PHE A 300 2.09 -11.69 -8.98
N LEU A 301 2.60 -10.65 -8.30
CA LEU A 301 3.91 -10.07 -8.61
C LEU A 301 5.07 -11.05 -8.38
N LEU A 302 5.02 -11.86 -7.32
CA LEU A 302 6.02 -12.90 -7.04
C LEU A 302 6.00 -14.02 -8.08
N PHE A 303 4.82 -14.38 -8.55
CA PHE A 303 4.70 -15.40 -9.60
C PHE A 303 5.25 -14.87 -10.92
N THR A 304 4.86 -13.65 -11.31
CA THR A 304 5.48 -12.95 -12.46
C THR A 304 7.01 -12.90 -12.34
N LEU A 305 7.58 -12.67 -11.15
CA LEU A 305 9.03 -12.69 -10.92
C LEU A 305 9.66 -14.05 -11.23
N VAL A 306 9.03 -15.15 -10.81
CA VAL A 306 9.53 -16.51 -11.14
C VAL A 306 9.41 -16.82 -12.62
N LEU A 307 8.31 -16.41 -13.26
CA LEU A 307 8.13 -16.60 -14.71
C LEU A 307 9.14 -15.79 -15.52
N THR A 308 9.55 -14.64 -14.97
CA THR A 308 10.57 -13.76 -15.55
C THR A 308 11.99 -14.32 -15.38
N SER A 309 12.28 -14.90 -14.22
CA SER A 309 13.60 -15.46 -13.88
C SER A 309 13.42 -16.71 -13.03
N ALA A 310 13.38 -17.88 -13.66
CA ALA A 310 13.19 -19.16 -12.99
C ALA A 310 14.50 -19.67 -12.34
N THR A 311 14.94 -19.01 -11.27
CA THR A 311 16.18 -19.32 -10.55
C THR A 311 15.92 -19.71 -9.10
N LEU A 312 16.89 -20.40 -8.46
CA LEU A 312 16.86 -20.67 -7.01
C LEU A 312 16.79 -19.37 -6.19
N GLN A 313 17.36 -18.28 -6.71
CA GLN A 313 17.29 -16.96 -6.08
C GLN A 313 15.86 -16.43 -6.07
N SER A 314 15.11 -16.56 -7.16
CA SER A 314 13.69 -16.15 -7.21
C SER A 314 12.83 -16.95 -6.24
N LEU A 315 13.11 -18.24 -6.04
CA LEU A 315 12.44 -19.06 -5.02
C LEU A 315 12.77 -18.60 -3.60
N ALA A 316 14.05 -18.30 -3.32
CA ALA A 316 14.46 -17.75 -2.03
C ALA A 316 13.81 -16.39 -1.74
N ILE A 317 13.66 -15.54 -2.77
CA ILE A 317 12.95 -14.25 -2.66
C ILE A 317 11.49 -14.47 -2.26
N ILE A 318 10.78 -15.40 -2.90
CA ILE A 318 9.39 -15.73 -2.54
C ILE A 318 9.29 -16.10 -1.06
N ILE A 319 10.12 -17.03 -0.62
CA ILE A 319 10.13 -17.51 0.76
C ILE A 319 10.44 -16.34 1.71
N GLY A 320 11.46 -15.54 1.40
CA GLY A 320 11.85 -14.36 2.19
C GLY A 320 10.72 -13.33 2.32
N VAL A 321 10.01 -13.03 1.22
CA VAL A 321 8.89 -12.07 1.23
C VAL A 321 7.73 -12.61 2.08
N TYR A 322 7.35 -13.88 1.94
CA TYR A 322 6.28 -14.45 2.77
C TYR A 322 6.68 -14.56 4.24
N LEU A 323 7.92 -14.96 4.55
CA LEU A 323 8.43 -14.99 5.92
C LEU A 323 8.41 -13.58 6.53
N TRP A 324 8.83 -12.56 5.78
CA TRP A 324 8.76 -11.16 6.20
C TRP A 324 7.31 -10.74 6.53
N ILE A 325 6.37 -11.00 5.62
CA ILE A 325 4.96 -10.64 5.83
C ILE A 325 4.39 -11.38 7.05
N LEU A 326 4.67 -12.68 7.19
CA LEU A 326 4.22 -13.47 8.34
C LEU A 326 4.81 -12.98 9.66
N LEU A 327 6.11 -12.63 9.68
CA LEU A 327 6.78 -12.08 10.84
C LEU A 327 6.16 -10.74 11.26
N VAL A 328 5.99 -9.81 10.32
CA VAL A 328 5.37 -8.50 10.57
C VAL A 328 3.95 -8.65 11.12
N SER A 329 3.16 -9.56 10.53
CA SER A 329 1.79 -9.84 10.98
C SER A 329 1.75 -10.47 12.38
N ARG A 330 2.66 -11.41 12.69
CA ARG A 330 2.68 -12.10 13.99
C ARG A 330 3.07 -11.19 15.15
N VAL A 331 3.95 -10.22 14.91
CA VAL A 331 4.44 -9.31 15.96
C VAL A 331 3.65 -8.00 16.04
N ASN A 332 2.59 -7.83 15.23
CA ASN A 332 1.75 -6.62 15.17
C ASN A 332 2.57 -5.34 14.97
N PHE A 333 3.58 -5.40 14.09
CA PHE A 333 4.42 -4.26 13.74
C PHE A 333 3.82 -3.37 12.65
N ASP A 334 2.63 -3.64 12.12
CA ASP A 334 1.94 -2.70 11.24
C ASP A 334 1.03 -1.77 12.05
N SER A 335 1.07 -0.47 11.76
CA SER A 335 0.16 0.49 12.38
C SER A 335 -1.30 0.35 11.92
N ARG A 336 -1.56 -0.33 10.79
CA ARG A 336 -2.91 -0.68 10.32
C ARG A 336 -3.40 -1.92 11.06
N ILE A 337 -4.55 -1.82 11.70
CA ILE A 337 -5.14 -2.93 12.46
C ILE A 337 -6.26 -3.56 11.63
N GLU A 338 -6.24 -4.89 11.56
CA GLU A 338 -7.19 -5.69 10.80
C GLU A 338 -8.50 -5.93 11.58
N SER A 339 -8.44 -6.03 12.92
CA SER A 339 -9.61 -6.13 13.80
C SER A 339 -10.14 -4.76 14.23
N ARG A 340 -11.35 -4.39 13.80
CA ARG A 340 -12.02 -3.14 14.23
C ARG A 340 -12.77 -3.34 15.55
N ASP A 341 -12.08 -3.86 16.57
CA ASP A 341 -12.68 -4.24 17.86
C ASP A 341 -13.39 -3.07 18.56
N TRP A 342 -12.94 -1.83 18.31
CA TRP A 342 -13.58 -0.60 18.80
C TRP A 342 -14.98 -0.36 18.21
N GLU A 343 -15.32 -0.94 17.06
CA GLU A 343 -16.68 -0.88 16.51
C GLU A 343 -17.64 -1.84 17.22
N ARG A 344 -17.13 -2.94 17.78
CA ARG A 344 -17.92 -3.89 18.57
C ARG A 344 -18.31 -3.28 19.93
N GLN A 345 -17.45 -2.45 20.52
CA GLN A 345 -17.75 -1.72 21.75
C GLN A 345 -18.95 -0.76 21.58
N LYS A 346 -19.12 -0.15 20.40
CA LYS A 346 -20.28 0.72 20.09
C LYS A 346 -21.62 -0.02 20.02
N ARG A 347 -21.63 -1.32 19.75
CA ARG A 347 -22.87 -2.12 19.65
C ARG A 347 -23.33 -2.68 21.00
N LYS A 348 -22.50 -2.59 22.04
CA LYS A 348 -22.79 -3.15 23.37
C LYS A 348 -23.32 -2.13 24.38
N ASN A 349 -23.44 -0.85 24.02
CA ASN A 349 -24.13 0.14 24.83
C ASN A 349 -25.48 0.49 24.18
N PRO A 350 -26.60 -0.15 24.63
CA PRO A 350 -27.94 0.25 24.24
C PRO A 350 -28.30 1.67 24.69
#